data_AF-A0A2V9SE04-F1
#
_entry.id   AF-A0A2V9SE04-F1
#
_cell.length_a   1.000
_cell.length_b   1.000
_cell.length_c   1.000
_cell.angle_alpha   90.00
_cell.angle_beta   90.00
_cell.angle_gamma   90.00
#
_symmetry.space_group_name_H-M   'P 1'
#
loop_
_entity.id
_entity.type
_entity.pdbx_description
1 polymer ?
#
loop_
_entity_poly.entity_id
_entity_poly.type
_entity_poly.pdbx_seq_one_letter_code
_entity_poly.pdbx_strand_id
1 'polypeptide(L)'
;MEHRRAPESKYVVERVQTGVRMEKRLLKVLRALADYHDLTLGDLLEGIVLHAFDGKCPFGAANLKRIKDLKQFYGLDLDSAASHRLVEVEINREHRKVSSKK
;
A
#
# COMPACT_ATOMS: atom_id res chain seq x y z
N MET A 1 35.95 -6.48 9.43
CA MET A 1 35.56 -5.19 8.84
C MET A 1 34.09 -4.97 9.15
N GLU A 2 33.81 -4.06 10.07
CA GLU A 2 32.47 -3.75 10.57
C GLU A 2 31.61 -3.17 9.44
N HIS A 3 30.63 -3.91 8.93
CA HIS A 3 29.63 -3.34 8.03
C HIS A 3 28.70 -2.47 8.86
N ARG A 4 28.96 -1.17 8.86
CA ARG A 4 28.06 -0.14 9.40
C ARG A 4 26.74 -0.21 8.62
N ARG A 5 25.76 -0.95 9.15
CA ARG A 5 24.40 -1.05 8.60
C ARG A 5 23.81 0.36 8.59
N ALA A 6 23.63 0.93 7.40
CA ALA A 6 22.94 2.20 7.23
C ALA A 6 21.54 2.11 7.88
N PRO A 7 21.03 3.18 8.50
CA PRO A 7 19.70 3.15 9.13
C PRO A 7 18.67 2.79 8.06
N GLU A 8 17.90 1.73 8.29
CA GLU A 8 16.84 1.31 7.38
C GLU A 8 15.79 2.43 7.27
N SER A 9 15.69 3.04 6.09
CA SER A 9 14.73 4.12 5.81
C SER A 9 13.31 3.58 5.98
N LYS A 10 12.60 4.07 7.01
CA LYS A 10 11.20 3.76 7.27
C LYS A 10 10.31 4.68 6.44
N TYR A 11 9.25 4.13 5.83
CA TYR A 11 8.28 4.90 5.05
C TYR A 11 7.06 5.21 5.90
N VAL A 12 6.79 6.50 6.14
CA VAL A 12 5.61 6.94 6.90
C VAL A 12 4.39 6.93 5.99
N VAL A 13 3.32 6.26 6.43
CA VAL A 13 2.11 6.07 5.60
C VAL A 13 0.81 6.25 6.38
N GLU A 14 -0.24 6.67 5.67
CA GLU A 14 -1.62 6.62 6.17
C GLU A 14 -2.22 5.26 5.81
N ARG A 15 -2.92 4.63 6.75
CA ARG A 15 -3.65 3.38 6.52
C ARG A 15 -5.15 3.56 6.64
N VAL A 16 -5.90 2.89 5.78
CA VAL A 16 -7.37 2.86 5.80
C VAL A 16 -7.84 1.54 6.40
N GLN A 17 -8.84 1.62 7.27
CA GLN A 17 -9.50 0.42 7.80
C GLN A 17 -10.40 -0.18 6.73
N THR A 18 -10.16 -1.43 6.39
CA THR A 18 -11.06 -2.28 5.61
C THR A 18 -11.27 -3.59 6.38
N GLY A 19 -11.58 -4.72 5.73
CA GLY A 19 -11.43 -6.04 6.35
C GLY A 19 -9.99 -6.29 6.84
N VAL A 20 -9.00 -5.70 6.16
CA VAL A 20 -7.59 -5.62 6.58
C VAL A 20 -7.08 -4.19 6.53
N ARG A 21 -6.14 -3.82 7.41
CA ARG A 21 -5.62 -2.45 7.46
C ARG A 21 -4.50 -2.25 6.43
N MET A 22 -4.73 -1.43 5.41
CA MET A 22 -3.84 -1.26 4.26
C MET A 22 -3.40 0.18 4.05
N GLU A 23 -2.25 0.37 3.39
CA GLU A 23 -1.80 1.70 3.00
C GLU A 23 -2.80 2.34 2.02
N LYS A 24 -3.10 3.63 2.26
CA LYS A 24 -4.19 4.35 1.58
C LYS A 24 -3.99 4.46 0.07
N ARG A 25 -2.80 4.84 -0.39
CA ARG A 25 -2.53 5.05 -1.83
C ARG A 25 -2.49 3.72 -2.59
N LEU A 26 -1.91 2.68 -2.00
CA LEU A 26 -1.92 1.30 -2.50
C LEU A 26 -3.34 0.78 -2.64
N LEU A 27 -4.19 1.00 -1.63
CA LEU A 27 -5.61 0.65 -1.71
C LEU A 27 -6.32 1.37 -2.88
N LYS A 28 -6.01 2.65 -3.13
CA LYS A 28 -6.57 3.38 -4.28
C LYS A 28 -6.13 2.78 -5.61
N VAL A 29 -4.85 2.45 -5.76
CA VAL A 29 -4.32 1.78 -6.96
C VAL A 29 -4.99 0.42 -7.18
N LEU A 30 -5.12 -0.39 -6.12
CA LEU A 30 -5.76 -1.71 -6.20
C LEU A 30 -7.22 -1.61 -6.59
N ARG A 31 -7.99 -0.69 -5.99
CA ARG A 31 -9.40 -0.48 -6.35
C ARG A 31 -9.56 -0.03 -7.80
N ALA A 32 -8.79 0.97 -8.23
CA ALA A 32 -8.85 1.46 -9.60
C ALA A 32 -8.47 0.38 -10.64
N LEU A 33 -7.53 -0.51 -10.30
CA LEU A 33 -7.18 -1.64 -11.15
C LEU A 33 -8.29 -2.70 -11.19
N ALA A 34 -8.93 -2.97 -10.05
CA ALA A 34 -10.07 -3.90 -9.98
C ALA A 34 -11.24 -3.38 -10.82
N ASP A 35 -11.58 -2.10 -10.67
CA ASP A 35 -12.63 -1.43 -11.45
C ASP A 35 -12.31 -1.47 -12.96
N TYR A 36 -11.05 -1.30 -13.36
CA TYR A 36 -10.63 -1.37 -14.77
C TYR A 36 -10.85 -2.75 -15.42
N HIS A 37 -10.87 -3.81 -14.62
CA HIS A 37 -11.08 -5.20 -15.08
C HIS A 37 -12.47 -5.74 -14.74
N ASP A 38 -13.39 -4.89 -14.28
CA ASP A 38 -14.72 -5.29 -13.79
C ASP A 38 -14.66 -6.39 -12.71
N LEU A 39 -13.64 -6.34 -11.86
CA LEU A 39 -13.41 -7.28 -10.76
C LEU A 39 -13.76 -6.67 -9.41
N THR A 40 -14.11 -7.51 -8.44
CA THR A 40 -14.10 -7.06 -7.05
C THR A 40 -12.67 -6.89 -6.55
N LEU A 41 -12.47 -6.08 -5.51
CA LEU A 41 -11.16 -5.99 -4.83
C LEU A 41 -10.71 -7.36 -4.29
N GLY A 42 -11.66 -8.22 -3.88
CA GLY A 42 -11.38 -9.57 -3.40
C GLY A 42 -10.80 -10.44 -4.51
N ASP A 43 -11.48 -10.54 -5.65
CA ASP A 43 -11.05 -11.36 -6.79
C ASP A 43 -9.66 -10.94 -7.29
N LEU A 44 -9.40 -9.63 -7.37
CA LEU A 44 -8.09 -9.11 -7.75
C LEU A 44 -7.01 -9.54 -6.75
N LEU A 45 -7.28 -9.42 -5.45
CA LEU A 45 -6.31 -9.80 -4.40
C LEU A 45 -6.06 -11.30 -4.39
N GLU A 46 -7.09 -12.12 -4.51
CA GLU A 46 -6.97 -13.58 -4.60
C GLU A 46 -6.11 -13.98 -5.81
N GLY A 47 -6.38 -13.40 -6.98
CA GLY A 47 -5.57 -13.62 -8.18
C GLY A 47 -4.09 -13.25 -8.00
N ILE A 48 -3.80 -12.11 -7.36
CA ILE A 48 -2.43 -11.68 -7.05
C ILE A 48 -1.76 -12.69 -6.11
N VAL A 49 -2.44 -13.10 -5.05
CA VAL A 49 -1.91 -14.01 -4.03
C VAL A 49 -1.63 -15.39 -4.62
N LEU A 50 -2.54 -15.94 -5.43
CA LEU A 50 -2.34 -17.24 -6.09
C LEU A 50 -1.11 -17.23 -7.02
N HIS A 51 -0.93 -16.18 -7.82
CA HIS A 51 0.28 -16.04 -8.64
C HIS A 51 1.55 -15.92 -7.79
N ALA A 52 1.48 -15.17 -6.68
CA ALA A 52 2.62 -15.02 -5.78
C ALA A 52 3.00 -16.34 -5.08
N PHE A 53 2.01 -17.15 -4.66
CA PHE A 53 2.24 -18.50 -4.12
C PHE A 53 2.89 -19.42 -5.16
N ASP A 54 2.52 -19.28 -6.44
CA ASP A 54 3.15 -19.98 -7.57
C ASP A 54 4.54 -19.43 -7.96
N GLY A 55 4.98 -18.31 -7.38
CA GLY A 55 6.21 -17.62 -7.77
C GLY A 55 6.15 -16.94 -9.15
N LYS A 56 4.95 -16.65 -9.65
CA LYS A 56 4.70 -16.03 -10.97
C LYS A 56 4.37 -14.54 -10.84
N CYS A 57 4.61 -13.79 -11.92
CA CYS A 57 4.17 -12.40 -12.00
C CYS A 57 2.65 -12.34 -12.25
N PRO A 58 1.86 -11.66 -11.39
CA PRO A 58 0.40 -11.54 -11.57
C PRO A 58 -0.03 -10.62 -12.71
N PHE A 59 0.88 -9.81 -13.25
CA PHE A 59 0.55 -8.77 -14.22
C PHE A 59 1.43 -8.86 -15.48
N GLY A 60 0.78 -8.87 -16.64
CA GLY A 60 1.44 -8.68 -17.94
C GLY A 60 1.81 -7.22 -18.22
N ALA A 61 2.53 -6.98 -19.32
CA ALA A 61 3.08 -5.67 -19.68
C ALA A 61 2.03 -4.54 -19.74
N ALA A 62 0.85 -4.81 -20.30
CA ALA A 62 -0.24 -3.82 -20.38
C ALA A 62 -0.74 -3.39 -18.99
N ASN A 63 -0.92 -4.35 -18.08
CA ASN A 63 -1.31 -4.08 -16.70
C ASN A 63 -0.20 -3.38 -15.92
N LEU A 64 1.07 -3.76 -16.12
CA LEU A 64 2.19 -3.05 -15.50
C LEU A 64 2.27 -1.58 -15.92
N LYS A 65 1.99 -1.27 -17.19
CA LYS A 65 1.88 0.12 -17.67
C LYS A 65 0.74 0.85 -16.96
N ARG A 66 -0.46 0.24 -16.91
CA ARG A 66 -1.61 0.81 -16.21
C ARG A 66 -1.33 1.07 -14.73
N ILE A 67 -0.70 0.11 -14.05
CA ILE A 67 -0.31 0.24 -12.64
C ILE A 67 0.66 1.42 -12.47
N LYS A 68 1.64 1.59 -13.36
CA LYS A 68 2.56 2.73 -13.33
C LYS A 68 1.81 4.06 -13.44
N ASP A 69 0.86 4.17 -14.36
CA ASP A 69 0.04 5.38 -14.55
C ASP A 69 -0.82 5.67 -13.30
N LEU A 70 -1.46 4.64 -12.73
CA LEU A 70 -2.25 4.75 -11.50
C LEU A 70 -1.39 5.14 -10.29
N LYS A 71 -0.18 4.58 -10.18
CA LYS A 71 0.79 4.95 -9.14
C LYS A 71 1.14 6.43 -9.24
N GLN A 72 1.41 6.94 -10.44
CA GLN A 72 1.68 8.36 -10.64
C GLN A 72 0.46 9.23 -10.26
N PHE A 73 -0.74 8.84 -10.70
CA PHE A 73 -1.97 9.58 -10.42
C PHE A 73 -2.27 9.67 -8.91
N TYR A 74 -2.13 8.57 -8.17
CA TYR A 74 -2.36 8.55 -6.71
C TYR A 74 -1.13 8.94 -5.88
N GLY A 75 -0.02 9.29 -6.53
CA GLY A 75 1.24 9.62 -5.89
C GLY A 75 1.82 8.48 -5.06
N LEU A 76 1.66 7.22 -5.48
CA LEU A 76 2.25 6.05 -4.81
C LEU A 76 3.69 5.82 -5.29
N ASP A 77 4.65 6.11 -4.42
CA ASP A 77 6.09 6.01 -4.64
C ASP A 77 6.73 4.74 -4.05
N LEU A 78 5.93 3.86 -3.45
CA LEU A 78 6.41 2.62 -2.84
C LEU A 78 6.69 1.54 -3.90
N ASP A 79 7.71 0.71 -3.64
CA ASP A 79 8.04 -0.50 -4.39
C ASP A 79 8.17 -1.72 -3.45
N SER A 80 8.60 -2.86 -3.99
CA SER A 80 8.77 -4.08 -3.20
C SER A 80 9.81 -3.95 -2.07
N ALA A 81 10.80 -3.05 -2.21
CA ALA A 81 11.77 -2.82 -1.16
C ALA A 81 11.11 -2.17 0.05
N ALA A 82 10.01 -1.42 -0.11
CA ALA A 82 9.27 -0.84 1.02
C ALA A 82 8.52 -1.88 1.87
N SER A 83 8.45 -3.15 1.43
CA SER A 83 7.82 -4.22 2.19
C SER A 83 8.41 -4.31 3.61
N HIS A 84 7.54 -4.50 4.60
CA HIS A 84 7.86 -4.56 6.04
C HIS A 84 8.53 -3.30 6.66
N ARG A 85 8.74 -2.23 5.88
CA ARG A 85 9.35 -0.96 6.34
C ARG A 85 8.35 0.19 6.48
N LEU A 86 7.06 -0.08 6.34
CA LEU A 86 5.99 0.90 6.48
C LEU A 86 5.68 1.16 7.96
N VAL A 87 5.64 2.43 8.35
CA VAL A 87 5.26 2.88 9.70
C VAL A 87 4.05 3.79 9.60
N GLU A 88 3.07 3.62 10.48
CA GLU A 88 1.89 4.47 10.49
C GLU A 88 2.21 5.87 10.99
N VAL A 89 1.53 6.88 10.44
CA VAL A 89 1.46 8.20 11.05
C VAL A 89 0.90 8.07 12.47
N GLU A 90 1.67 8.46 13.48
CA GLU A 90 1.13 8.68 14.82
C GLU A 90 0.23 9.92 14.73
N ILE A 91 -1.08 9.71 14.66
CA ILE A 91 -2.02 10.81 14.88
C ILE A 91 -1.90 11.18 16.35
N ASN A 92 -1.09 12.20 16.64
CA ASN A 92 -0.85 12.69 17.99
C ASN A 92 -2.21 12.95 18.68
N ARG A 93 -2.51 12.18 19.74
CA ARG A 93 -3.78 12.18 20.48
C ARG A 93 -3.98 13.44 21.35
N GLU A 94 -3.27 14.53 21.06
CA GLU A 94 -3.33 15.78 21.84
C GLU A 94 -4.69 16.51 21.74
N HIS A 95 -5.46 16.28 20.67
CA HIS A 95 -6.78 16.91 20.51
C HIS A 95 -7.90 16.27 21.35
N ARG A 96 -7.65 15.17 22.11
CA ARG A 96 -8.68 14.56 22.98
C ARG A 96 -8.84 15.24 24.34
N LYS A 97 -7.97 16.19 24.73
CA LYS A 97 -8.02 16.81 26.06
C LYS A 97 -8.76 18.16 26.13
N VAL A 98 -9.11 18.80 25.01
CA VAL A 98 -9.75 20.12 25.04
C VAL A 98 -11.27 20.06 25.27
N SER A 99 -11.93 18.91 25.04
CA SER A 99 -13.39 18.79 25.19
C SER A 99 -13.88 18.40 26.59
N SER A 100 -13.02 18.27 27.60
CA SER A 100 -13.42 17.95 28.98
C SER A 100 -13.38 19.15 29.94
N LYS A 101 -13.39 20.37 29.41
CA LYS A 101 -13.49 21.58 30.24
C LYS A 101 -14.50 22.56 29.66
N LYS A 102 -15.77 22.21 29.76
CA LYS A 102 -16.86 23.17 29.95
C LYS A 102 -18.03 22.50 30.64
#